data_AF-A0A927SKL4-F1
#
_entry.id   AF-A0A927SKL4-F1
#
_cell.length_a   1.000
_cell.length_b   1.000
_cell.length_c   1.000
_cell.angle_alpha   90.00
_cell.angle_beta   90.00
_cell.angle_gamma   90.00
#
_symmetry.space_group_name_H-M   'P 1'
#
loop_
_entity.id
_entity.type
_entity.pdbx_description
1 polymer ?
#
loop_
_entity_poly.entity_id
_entity_poly.type
_entity_poly.pdbx_seq_one_letter_code
_entity_poly.pdbx_strand_id
1 'polypeptide(L)'
;MHVIVLAPMAEVGQSWQYSLEDLGADWRCMPVTTAEAAYPMLADADVLLLLPGLERDALLAQLDRRPPLAPPYILGGPDGLLPPAEELPGLLAAWRRDGRLPVMHIRHLAQTQEMASALLRAMDVPPRLRAWAFLPDMLALTVVHPPLLRNLRHHLYPMIAARHGMTAAGVERSLRLCIESTWTHGSLVALERFFGMSVDPEKGKPTNAAFLRRVSALVKEGMQRLLQR
;
A
#
# COMPACT_ATOMS: atom_id res chain seq x y z
N MET A 1 15.74 1.95 -5.09
CA MET A 1 14.71 0.89 -5.09
C MET A 1 15.28 -0.32 -4.43
N HIS A 2 14.63 -0.80 -3.39
CA HIS A 2 14.98 -2.06 -2.74
C HIS A 2 14.37 -3.21 -3.53
N VAL A 3 15.20 -4.07 -4.10
CA VAL A 3 14.78 -5.19 -4.93
C VAL A 3 15.23 -6.48 -4.27
N ILE A 4 14.29 -7.39 -4.05
CA ILE A 4 14.59 -8.76 -3.63
C ILE A 4 14.57 -9.62 -4.87
N VAL A 5 15.62 -10.40 -5.10
CA VAL A 5 15.69 -11.37 -6.19
C VAL A 5 15.67 -12.76 -5.58
N LEU A 6 14.53 -13.46 -5.66
CA LEU A 6 14.46 -14.86 -5.29
C LEU A 6 14.94 -15.71 -6.48
N ALA A 7 16.14 -16.28 -6.34
CA ALA A 7 16.81 -17.06 -7.35
C ALA A 7 16.93 -18.54 -6.94
N PRO A 8 16.86 -19.50 -7.88
CA PRO A 8 17.08 -20.91 -7.55
C PRO A 8 18.53 -21.21 -7.13
N MET A 9 19.48 -20.35 -7.51
CA MET A 9 20.91 -20.47 -7.20
C MET A 9 21.51 -19.08 -6.95
N ALA A 10 22.55 -19.02 -6.10
CA ALA A 10 23.17 -17.76 -5.69
C ALA A 10 23.83 -17.02 -6.86
N GLU A 11 24.46 -17.76 -7.78
CA GLU A 11 25.16 -17.23 -8.96
C GLU A 11 24.18 -16.52 -9.91
N VAL A 12 22.98 -17.10 -10.08
CA VAL A 12 21.91 -16.51 -10.89
C VAL A 12 21.43 -15.21 -10.24
N GLY A 13 21.22 -15.22 -8.91
CA GLY A 13 20.85 -14.02 -8.16
C GLY A 13 21.90 -12.91 -8.26
N GLN A 14 23.18 -13.25 -8.18
CA GLN A 14 24.30 -12.31 -8.33
C GLN A 14 24.38 -11.72 -9.74
N SER A 15 24.12 -12.52 -10.78
CA SER A 15 24.06 -12.03 -12.17
C SER A 15 22.96 -10.99 -12.35
N TRP A 16 21.78 -11.22 -11.78
CA TRP A 16 20.69 -10.25 -11.79
C TRP A 16 21.00 -9.01 -10.94
N GLN A 17 21.64 -9.17 -9.77
CA GLN A 17 22.09 -8.05 -8.96
C GLN A 17 23.03 -7.14 -9.77
N TYR A 18 24.08 -7.70 -10.38
CA TYR A 18 25.03 -6.96 -11.20
C TYR A 18 24.32 -6.23 -12.34
N SER A 19 23.47 -6.95 -13.08
CA SER A 19 22.75 -6.39 -14.23
C SER A 19 21.84 -5.23 -13.82
N LEU A 20 21.15 -5.33 -12.68
CA LEU A 20 20.24 -4.28 -12.21
C LEU A 20 20.99 -3.07 -11.64
N GLU A 21 22.08 -3.29 -10.91
CA GLU A 21 22.90 -2.22 -10.34
C GLU A 21 23.67 -1.46 -11.44
N ASP A 22 24.05 -2.12 -12.54
CA ASP A 22 24.70 -1.51 -13.70
C ASP A 22 23.77 -0.56 -14.51
N LEU A 23 22.45 -0.72 -14.40
CA LEU A 23 21.46 0.14 -15.08
C LEU A 23 21.42 1.58 -14.54
N GLY A 24 22.22 1.92 -13.53
CA GLY A 24 22.48 3.30 -13.14
C GLY A 24 21.32 4.02 -12.43
N ALA A 25 20.26 3.33 -12.04
CA ALA A 25 19.33 3.85 -11.03
C ALA A 25 19.83 3.46 -9.62
N ASP A 26 19.35 4.14 -8.57
CA ASP A 26 19.65 3.81 -7.17
C ASP A 26 19.05 2.46 -6.74
N TRP A 27 19.35 1.38 -7.46
CA TRP A 27 18.93 0.02 -7.15
C TRP A 27 19.77 -0.51 -6.00
N ARG A 28 19.10 -1.18 -5.06
CA ARG A 28 19.73 -1.97 -4.01
C ARG A 28 19.16 -3.36 -4.13
N CYS A 29 19.91 -4.25 -4.75
CA CYS A 29 19.46 -5.60 -5.05
C CYS A 29 19.96 -6.57 -3.98
N MET A 30 19.05 -7.37 -3.45
CA MET A 30 19.35 -8.39 -2.45
C MET A 30 18.95 -9.76 -3.01
N PRO A 31 19.91 -10.53 -3.53
CA PRO A 31 19.64 -11.90 -3.95
C PRO A 31 19.41 -12.78 -2.74
N VAL A 32 18.38 -13.61 -2.81
CA VAL A 32 18.02 -14.62 -1.82
C VAL A 32 17.72 -15.92 -2.54
N THR A 33 17.99 -17.05 -1.90
CA THR A 33 17.78 -18.37 -2.50
C THR A 33 16.61 -19.12 -1.90
N THR A 34 16.02 -18.64 -0.80
CA THR A 34 14.92 -19.33 -0.10
C THR A 34 13.74 -18.41 0.16
N ALA A 35 12.54 -18.98 0.17
CA ALA A 35 11.30 -18.30 0.53
C ALA A 35 11.36 -17.77 1.98
N GLU A 36 11.94 -18.55 2.89
CA GLU A 36 12.08 -18.20 4.30
C GLU A 36 12.95 -16.95 4.51
N ALA A 37 14.04 -16.81 3.74
CA ALA A 37 14.88 -15.61 3.78
C ALA A 37 14.20 -14.42 3.09
N ALA A 38 13.50 -14.66 1.98
CA ALA A 38 12.83 -13.60 1.22
C ALA A 38 11.69 -12.95 2.00
N TYR A 39 10.86 -13.75 2.68
CA TYR A 39 9.57 -13.33 3.20
C TYR A 39 9.62 -12.17 4.22
N PRO A 40 10.50 -12.18 5.25
CA PRO A 40 10.61 -11.07 6.20
C PRO A 40 11.04 -9.75 5.56
N MET A 41 11.86 -9.82 4.50
CA MET A 41 12.40 -8.66 3.81
C MET A 41 11.36 -7.95 2.93
N LEU A 42 10.25 -8.62 2.60
CA LEU A 42 9.18 -8.06 1.76
C LEU A 42 8.51 -6.84 2.39
N ALA A 43 8.58 -6.65 3.71
CA ALA A 43 7.95 -5.49 4.35
C ALA A 43 8.55 -4.15 3.90
N ASP A 44 9.82 -4.15 3.49
CA ASP A 44 10.62 -2.97 3.15
C ASP A 44 11.10 -2.99 1.68
N ALA A 45 10.60 -3.92 0.87
CA ALA A 45 10.99 -4.09 -0.52
C ALA A 45 10.09 -3.28 -1.47
N ASP A 46 10.67 -2.66 -2.49
CA ASP A 46 9.90 -2.04 -3.56
C ASP A 46 9.48 -3.08 -4.61
N VAL A 47 10.33 -4.08 -4.88
CA VAL A 47 10.16 -5.08 -5.95
C VAL A 47 10.62 -6.47 -5.48
N LEU A 48 9.88 -7.51 -5.84
CA LEU A 48 10.21 -8.91 -5.66
C LEU A 48 10.30 -9.55 -7.04
N LEU A 49 11.51 -9.89 -7.46
CA LEU A 49 11.79 -10.66 -8.67
C LEU A 49 11.76 -12.14 -8.33
N LEU A 50 10.84 -12.88 -8.93
CA LEU A 50 10.64 -14.31 -8.77
C LEU A 50 11.21 -15.06 -9.97
N LEU A 51 12.40 -15.64 -9.82
CA LEU A 51 12.96 -16.52 -10.86
C LEU A 51 12.35 -17.93 -10.75
N PRO A 52 12.25 -18.68 -11.87
CA PRO A 52 11.76 -20.05 -11.84
C PRO A 52 12.54 -20.94 -10.86
N GLY A 53 11.81 -21.68 -10.01
CA GLY A 53 12.41 -22.60 -9.03
C GLY A 53 11.42 -23.07 -7.97
N LEU A 54 11.79 -24.08 -7.19
CA LEU A 54 10.94 -24.63 -6.12
C LEU A 54 10.60 -23.58 -5.04
N GLU A 55 11.59 -22.76 -4.68
CA GLU A 55 11.45 -21.72 -3.65
C GLU A 55 10.50 -20.61 -4.08
N ARG A 56 10.35 -20.38 -5.39
CA ARG A 56 9.31 -19.49 -5.92
C ARG A 56 7.93 -20.00 -5.56
N ASP A 57 7.65 -21.27 -5.83
CA ASP A 57 6.33 -21.85 -5.59
C ASP A 57 6.04 -21.93 -4.09
N ALA A 58 7.06 -22.23 -3.28
CA ALA A 58 6.97 -22.17 -1.82
C ALA A 58 6.66 -20.74 -1.33
N LEU A 59 7.34 -19.72 -1.86
CA LEU A 59 7.07 -18.33 -1.52
C LEU A 59 5.68 -17.90 -1.99
N LEU A 60 5.24 -18.27 -3.19
CA LEU A 60 3.89 -17.98 -3.67
C LEU A 60 2.82 -18.62 -2.75
N ALA A 61 3.00 -19.88 -2.37
CA ALA A 61 2.11 -20.54 -1.41
C ALA A 61 2.13 -19.89 -0.03
N GLN A 62 3.30 -19.41 0.42
CA GLN A 62 3.42 -18.68 1.67
C GLN A 62 2.76 -17.30 1.59
N LEU A 63 2.93 -16.58 0.48
CA LEU A 63 2.27 -15.31 0.20
C LEU A 63 0.75 -15.49 0.15
N ASP A 64 0.27 -16.59 -0.43
CA ASP A 64 -1.15 -16.94 -0.47
C ASP A 64 -1.73 -17.16 0.92
N ARG A 65 -0.97 -17.80 1.81
CA ARG A 65 -1.37 -17.99 3.20
C ARG A 65 -1.23 -16.72 4.03
N ARG A 66 -0.19 -15.93 3.79
CA ARG A 66 0.20 -14.75 4.57
C ARG A 66 0.77 -13.70 3.63
N PRO A 67 -0.05 -12.78 3.09
CA PRO A 67 0.45 -11.70 2.27
C PRO A 67 1.12 -10.61 3.13
N PRO A 68 2.21 -10.01 2.65
CA PRO A 68 2.75 -8.79 3.27
C PRO A 68 1.73 -7.65 3.16
N LEU A 69 1.81 -6.72 4.10
CA LEU A 69 0.92 -5.54 4.17
C LEU A 69 1.48 -4.29 3.50
N ALA A 70 2.63 -4.42 2.85
CA ALA A 70 3.25 -3.41 2.02
C ALA A 70 3.67 -4.07 0.69
N PRO A 71 3.84 -3.28 -0.39
CA PRO A 71 4.55 -3.77 -1.59
C PRO A 71 5.85 -4.46 -1.18
N PRO A 72 6.26 -5.48 -1.94
CA PRO A 72 6.82 -5.19 -3.26
C PRO A 72 5.89 -5.42 -4.46
N TYR A 73 6.20 -4.76 -5.58
CA TYR A 73 5.73 -5.18 -6.90
C TYR A 73 6.32 -6.55 -7.22
N ILE A 74 5.48 -7.53 -7.54
CA ILE A 74 5.98 -8.84 -7.99
C ILE A 74 6.26 -8.78 -9.48
N LEU A 75 7.50 -9.10 -9.82
CA LEU A 75 7.96 -9.32 -11.18
C LEU A 75 8.30 -10.81 -11.31
N GLY A 76 7.68 -11.46 -12.27
CA GLY A 76 7.73 -12.91 -12.47
C GLY A 76 6.32 -13.36 -12.78
N GLY A 77 6.03 -13.51 -14.07
CA GLY A 77 4.70 -13.91 -14.51
C GLY A 77 4.31 -15.29 -13.94
N PRO A 78 3.02 -15.66 -14.02
CA PRO A 78 2.55 -17.02 -13.75
C PRO A 78 3.33 -18.08 -14.55
N ASP A 79 3.89 -17.65 -15.69
CA ASP A 79 4.57 -18.46 -16.68
C ASP A 79 6.10 -18.55 -16.43
N GLY A 80 6.62 -17.85 -15.41
CA GLY A 80 8.03 -17.88 -15.01
C GLY A 80 9.00 -17.04 -15.86
N LEU A 81 8.51 -16.32 -16.88
CA LEU A 81 9.34 -15.46 -17.71
C LEU A 81 9.40 -14.03 -17.15
N LEU A 82 10.62 -13.49 -17.11
CA LEU A 82 10.90 -12.08 -16.83
C LEU A 82 11.32 -11.38 -18.12
N PRO A 83 10.96 -10.10 -18.30
CA PRO A 83 11.59 -9.29 -19.35
C PRO A 83 13.10 -9.13 -19.07
N PRO A 84 13.91 -8.85 -20.10
CA PRO A 84 15.34 -8.56 -19.94
C PRO A 84 15.60 -7.48 -18.89
N ALA A 85 16.74 -7.55 -18.21
CA ALA A 85 17.08 -6.61 -17.15
C ALA A 85 17.04 -5.15 -17.65
N GLU A 86 17.49 -4.88 -18.88
CA GLU A 86 17.46 -3.54 -19.48
C GLU A 86 16.05 -2.94 -19.66
N GLU A 87 14.99 -3.75 -19.72
CA GLU A 87 13.61 -3.29 -19.89
C GLU A 87 12.93 -2.96 -18.55
N LEU A 88 13.45 -3.50 -17.44
CA LEU A 88 12.87 -3.33 -16.11
C LEU A 88 12.78 -1.88 -15.63
N PRO A 89 13.79 -1.00 -15.84
CA PRO A 89 13.67 0.41 -15.46
C PRO A 89 12.48 1.10 -16.11
N GLY A 90 12.24 0.86 -17.40
CA GLY A 90 11.12 1.43 -18.16
C GLY A 90 9.76 0.91 -17.68
N LEU A 91 9.68 -0.41 -17.45
CA LEU A 91 8.48 -1.07 -16.94
C LEU A 91 8.10 -0.53 -15.54
N LEU A 92 9.07 -0.43 -14.63
CA LEU A 92 8.84 0.09 -13.28
C LEU A 92 8.50 1.59 -13.28
N ALA A 93 9.11 2.38 -14.17
CA ALA A 93 8.76 3.79 -14.34
C ALA A 93 7.31 3.94 -14.83
N ALA A 94 6.88 3.12 -15.78
CA ALA A 94 5.50 3.08 -16.25
C ALA A 94 4.53 2.64 -15.14
N TRP A 95 4.86 1.62 -14.35
CA TRP A 95 4.02 1.16 -13.24
C TRP A 95 3.87 2.19 -12.13
N ARG A 96 4.96 2.89 -11.79
CA ARG A 96 4.94 4.02 -10.86
C ARG A 96 4.00 5.13 -11.33
N ARG A 97 4.00 5.42 -12.64
CA ARG A 97 3.13 6.43 -13.25
C ARG A 97 1.66 6.00 -13.28
N ASP A 98 1.41 4.74 -13.65
CA ASP A 98 0.07 4.25 -13.95
C ASP A 98 -0.64 3.64 -12.71
N GLY A 99 0.04 3.57 -11.56
CA GLY A 99 -0.55 3.13 -10.28
C GLY A 99 -1.03 1.68 -10.30
N ARG A 100 -0.42 0.82 -11.14
CA ARG A 100 -0.77 -0.59 -11.24
C ARG A 100 -0.50 -1.27 -9.90
N LEU A 101 -1.58 -1.63 -9.20
CA LEU A 101 -1.53 -2.21 -7.86
C LEU A 101 -0.63 -3.45 -7.84
N PRO A 102 0.16 -3.68 -6.78
CA PRO A 102 0.82 -4.97 -6.60
C PRO A 102 -0.25 -6.08 -6.57
N VAL A 103 -0.09 -7.06 -7.46
CA VAL A 103 -1.05 -8.15 -7.73
C VAL A 103 -1.50 -8.89 -6.45
N MET A 104 -0.64 -8.96 -5.42
CA MET A 104 -0.94 -9.65 -4.15
C MET A 104 -1.84 -8.90 -3.18
N HIS A 105 -2.05 -7.59 -3.36
CA HIS A 105 -2.85 -6.82 -2.42
C HIS A 105 -4.34 -6.73 -2.81
N ILE A 106 -4.68 -7.02 -4.06
CA ILE A 106 -6.06 -7.03 -4.54
C ILE A 106 -6.92 -7.99 -3.71
N ARG A 107 -6.37 -9.14 -3.28
CA ARG A 107 -7.08 -10.13 -2.46
C ARG A 107 -7.57 -9.62 -1.10
N HIS A 108 -6.89 -8.66 -0.49
CA HIS A 108 -7.30 -8.07 0.79
C HIS A 108 -8.02 -6.75 0.63
N LEU A 109 -8.24 -6.25 -0.59
CA LEU A 109 -8.84 -4.94 -0.77
C LEU A 109 -10.23 -4.87 -0.12
N ALA A 110 -11.07 -5.89 -0.31
CA ALA A 110 -12.39 -5.98 0.32
C ALA A 110 -12.30 -5.99 1.87
N GLN A 111 -11.47 -6.86 2.44
CA GLN A 111 -11.29 -6.94 3.90
C GLN A 111 -10.68 -5.65 4.49
N THR A 112 -9.77 -5.00 3.74
CA THR A 112 -9.15 -3.74 4.13
C THR A 112 -10.17 -2.60 4.06
N GLN A 113 -11.07 -2.60 3.08
CA GLN A 113 -12.21 -1.67 2.99
C GLN A 113 -13.20 -1.89 4.15
N GLU A 114 -13.47 -3.14 4.53
CA GLU A 114 -14.30 -3.46 5.69
C GLU A 114 -13.66 -2.97 7.00
N MET A 115 -12.35 -3.21 7.18
CA MET A 115 -11.57 -2.70 8.31
C MET A 115 -11.59 -1.17 8.36
N ALA A 116 -11.36 -0.51 7.23
CA ALA A 116 -11.44 0.94 7.12
C ALA A 116 -12.84 1.46 7.48
N SER A 117 -13.89 0.81 7.00
CA SER A 117 -15.27 1.14 7.36
C SER A 117 -15.54 0.96 8.86
N ALA A 118 -15.05 -0.13 9.46
CA ALA A 118 -15.20 -0.38 10.89
C ALA A 118 -14.49 0.70 11.73
N LEU A 119 -13.27 1.09 11.35
CA LEU A 119 -12.52 2.15 12.02
C LEU A 119 -13.19 3.51 11.86
N LEU A 120 -13.68 3.86 10.67
CA LEU A 120 -14.41 5.12 10.46
C LEU A 120 -15.66 5.21 11.34
N ARG A 121 -16.41 4.11 11.49
CA ARG A 121 -17.55 4.05 12.43
C ARG A 121 -17.09 4.21 13.88
N ALA A 122 -16.01 3.55 14.28
CA ALA A 122 -15.49 3.66 15.64
C ALA A 122 -14.94 5.06 15.98
N MET A 123 -14.54 5.84 14.97
CA MET A 123 -14.13 7.24 15.08
C MET A 123 -15.30 8.23 15.03
N ASP A 124 -16.56 7.76 15.06
CA ASP A 124 -17.77 8.57 14.90
C ASP A 124 -17.81 9.41 13.62
N VAL A 125 -17.20 8.92 12.54
CA VAL A 125 -17.32 9.59 11.23
C VAL A 125 -18.77 9.43 10.72
N PRO A 126 -19.53 10.52 10.50
CA PRO A 126 -20.95 10.41 10.20
C PRO A 126 -21.26 9.74 8.85
N PRO A 127 -22.03 8.63 8.79
CA PRO A 127 -22.25 7.83 7.56
C PRO A 127 -22.96 8.58 6.43
N ARG A 128 -23.70 9.65 6.76
CA ARG A 128 -24.42 10.49 5.79
C ARG A 128 -23.53 11.42 4.96
N LEU A 129 -22.25 11.54 5.30
CA LEU A 129 -21.34 12.44 4.60
C LEU A 129 -20.95 11.88 3.24
N ARG A 130 -20.83 12.74 2.22
CA ARG A 130 -20.44 12.32 0.87
C ARG A 130 -19.12 11.54 0.82
N ALA A 131 -18.17 11.88 1.71
CA ALA A 131 -16.90 11.18 1.78
C ALA A 131 -17.02 9.70 2.11
N TRP A 132 -18.07 9.29 2.85
CA TRP A 132 -18.26 7.88 3.22
C TRP A 132 -18.39 6.95 2.02
N ALA A 133 -18.88 7.44 0.88
CA ALA A 133 -19.00 6.66 -0.34
C ALA A 133 -17.63 6.19 -0.89
N PHE A 134 -16.56 6.95 -0.64
CA PHE A 134 -15.24 6.65 -1.21
C PHE A 134 -14.13 6.47 -0.16
N LEU A 135 -14.31 6.93 1.07
CA LEU A 135 -13.24 6.99 2.08
C LEU A 135 -12.73 5.59 2.49
N PRO A 136 -13.57 4.55 2.65
CA PRO A 136 -13.08 3.19 2.87
C PRO A 136 -12.23 2.67 1.71
N ASP A 137 -12.65 2.90 0.46
CA ASP A 137 -11.91 2.53 -0.75
C ASP A 137 -10.57 3.28 -0.83
N MET A 138 -10.60 4.60 -0.60
CA MET A 138 -9.41 5.44 -0.53
C MET A 138 -8.41 4.95 0.51
N LEU A 139 -8.86 4.64 1.73
CA LEU A 139 -8.02 4.16 2.82
C LEU A 139 -7.45 2.77 2.52
N ALA A 140 -8.24 1.88 1.92
CA ALA A 140 -7.75 0.57 1.52
C ALA A 140 -6.66 0.68 0.45
N LEU A 141 -6.86 1.54 -0.55
CA LEU A 141 -5.86 1.81 -1.58
C LEU A 141 -4.58 2.43 -1.01
N THR A 142 -4.67 3.31 0.00
CA THR A 142 -3.46 3.88 0.64
C THR A 142 -2.75 2.91 1.58
N VAL A 143 -3.43 1.87 2.08
CA VAL A 143 -2.78 0.75 2.79
C VAL A 143 -2.06 -0.17 1.80
N VAL A 144 -2.74 -0.53 0.72
CA VAL A 144 -2.23 -1.40 -0.34
C VAL A 144 -1.09 -0.74 -1.13
N HIS A 145 -1.19 0.56 -1.37
CA HIS A 145 -0.21 1.36 -2.09
C HIS A 145 0.14 2.63 -1.31
N PRO A 146 0.97 2.52 -0.25
CA PRO A 146 1.37 3.65 0.60
C PRO A 146 1.94 4.88 -0.13
N PRO A 147 2.67 4.76 -1.25
CA PRO A 147 3.12 5.91 -2.03
C PRO A 147 2.02 6.89 -2.46
N LEU A 148 0.76 6.47 -2.57
CA LEU A 148 -0.37 7.36 -2.88
C LEU A 148 -0.53 8.50 -1.88
N LEU A 149 -0.10 8.30 -0.62
CA LEU A 149 -0.16 9.32 0.42
C LEU A 149 0.85 10.46 0.21
N ARG A 150 1.86 10.27 -0.66
CA ARG A 150 2.88 11.30 -0.97
C ARG A 150 2.38 12.32 -1.99
N ASN A 151 1.44 11.97 -2.85
CA ASN A 151 0.92 12.86 -3.90
C ASN A 151 -0.60 12.80 -4.03
N LEU A 152 -1.29 13.40 -3.06
CA LEU A 152 -2.74 13.37 -3.00
C LEU A 152 -3.39 14.08 -4.21
N ARG A 153 -2.90 15.28 -4.54
CA ARG A 153 -3.55 16.16 -5.53
C ARG A 153 -3.45 15.65 -6.96
N HIS A 154 -2.30 15.10 -7.33
CA HIS A 154 -2.04 14.69 -8.72
C HIS A 154 -2.28 13.20 -8.95
N HIS A 155 -2.37 12.37 -7.90
CA HIS A 155 -2.59 10.93 -8.04
C HIS A 155 -3.83 10.44 -7.29
N LEU A 156 -3.85 10.51 -5.94
CA LEU A 156 -4.91 9.89 -5.16
C LEU A 156 -6.31 10.48 -5.46
N TYR A 157 -6.44 11.81 -5.44
CA TYR A 157 -7.74 12.45 -5.66
C TYR A 157 -8.27 12.24 -7.08
N PRO A 158 -7.46 12.41 -8.17
CA PRO A 158 -7.89 12.04 -9.51
C PRO A 158 -8.30 10.57 -9.65
N MET A 159 -7.56 9.66 -9.03
CA MET A 159 -7.88 8.22 -9.07
C MET A 159 -9.23 7.92 -8.40
N ILE A 160 -9.47 8.45 -7.20
CA ILE A 160 -10.76 8.29 -6.50
C ILE A 160 -11.89 8.99 -7.27
N ALA A 161 -11.62 10.16 -7.83
CA ALA A 161 -12.57 10.89 -8.64
C ALA A 161 -13.05 10.07 -9.84
N ALA A 162 -12.13 9.43 -10.57
CA ALA A 162 -12.46 8.55 -11.69
C ALA A 162 -13.30 7.33 -11.25
N ARG A 163 -12.96 6.70 -10.11
CA ARG A 163 -13.67 5.51 -9.58
C ARG A 163 -15.09 5.81 -9.10
N HIS A 164 -15.33 7.00 -8.57
CA HIS A 164 -16.59 7.37 -7.90
C HIS A 164 -17.41 8.41 -8.67
N GLY A 165 -17.05 8.72 -9.93
CA GLY A 165 -17.77 9.71 -10.74
C GLY A 165 -17.74 11.12 -10.13
N MET A 166 -16.61 11.51 -9.55
CA MET A 166 -16.40 12.81 -8.91
C MET A 166 -15.31 13.62 -9.65
N THR A 167 -15.04 14.83 -9.19
CA THR A 167 -13.85 15.60 -9.57
C THR A 167 -12.81 15.52 -8.46
N ALA A 168 -11.52 15.65 -8.78
CA ALA A 168 -10.45 15.62 -7.78
C ALA A 168 -10.65 16.70 -6.68
N ALA A 169 -11.10 17.90 -7.07
CA ALA A 169 -11.47 18.96 -6.12
C ALA A 169 -12.69 18.58 -5.27
N GLY A 170 -13.68 17.90 -5.84
CA GLY A 170 -14.84 17.39 -5.11
C GLY A 170 -14.47 16.33 -4.07
N VAL A 171 -13.51 15.46 -4.38
CA VAL A 171 -12.95 14.47 -3.44
C VAL A 171 -12.25 15.17 -2.28
N GLU A 172 -11.34 16.11 -2.57
CA GLU A 172 -10.60 16.88 -1.55
C GLU A 172 -11.54 17.63 -0.61
N ARG A 173 -12.53 18.34 -1.18
CA ARG A 173 -13.51 19.10 -0.41
C ARG A 173 -14.39 18.19 0.44
N SER A 174 -14.86 17.07 -0.12
CA SER A 174 -15.70 16.12 0.64
C SER A 174 -14.93 15.52 1.82
N LEU A 175 -13.65 15.19 1.62
CA LEU A 175 -12.77 14.71 2.69
C LEU A 175 -12.55 15.78 3.77
N ARG A 176 -12.29 17.03 3.36
CA ARG A 176 -12.12 18.15 4.30
C ARG A 176 -13.36 18.37 5.18
N LEU A 177 -14.53 18.43 4.55
CA LEU A 177 -15.82 18.57 5.24
C LEU A 177 -16.08 17.39 6.19
N CYS A 178 -15.64 16.19 5.80
CA CYS A 178 -15.74 15.01 6.64
C CYS A 178 -14.88 15.10 7.90
N ILE A 179 -13.62 15.51 7.75
CA ILE A 179 -12.70 15.71 8.88
C ILE A 179 -13.24 16.80 9.79
N GLU A 180 -13.68 17.93 9.22
CA GLU A 180 -14.27 19.04 9.96
C GLU A 180 -15.51 18.60 10.76
N SER A 181 -16.45 17.90 10.13
CA SER A 181 -17.64 17.41 10.82
C SER A 181 -17.29 16.45 11.95
N THR A 182 -16.31 15.57 11.74
CA THR A 182 -15.87 14.58 12.74
C THR A 182 -15.15 15.27 13.91
N TRP A 183 -14.33 16.28 13.64
CA TRP A 183 -13.62 17.02 14.70
C TRP A 183 -14.53 17.95 15.49
N THR A 184 -15.57 18.51 14.88
CA THR A 184 -16.48 19.43 15.56
C THR A 184 -17.61 18.72 16.31
N HIS A 185 -18.06 17.56 15.84
CA HIS A 185 -19.24 16.88 16.39
C HIS A 185 -19.00 15.43 16.85
N GLY A 186 -17.81 14.87 16.61
CA GLY A 186 -17.46 13.52 17.01
C GLY A 186 -17.13 13.42 18.50
N SER A 187 -17.14 12.20 19.03
CA SER A 187 -16.75 11.93 20.42
C SER A 187 -15.26 12.26 20.65
N LEU A 188 -14.99 13.17 21.59
CA LEU A 188 -13.61 13.50 22.00
C LEU A 188 -12.87 12.23 22.46
N VAL A 189 -13.54 11.36 23.23
CA VAL A 189 -12.98 10.08 23.69
C VAL A 189 -12.60 9.18 22.52
N ALA A 190 -13.44 9.14 21.47
CA ALA A 190 -13.10 8.38 20.27
C ALA A 190 -11.90 8.99 19.54
N LEU A 191 -11.88 10.31 19.36
CA LEU A 191 -10.76 11.01 18.71
C LEU A 191 -9.45 10.82 19.47
N GLU A 192 -9.45 10.98 20.79
CA GLU A 192 -8.29 10.74 21.65
C GLU A 192 -7.79 9.30 21.56
N ARG A 193 -8.69 8.32 21.49
CA ARG A 193 -8.32 6.90 21.33
C ARG A 193 -7.54 6.64 20.04
N PHE A 194 -7.93 7.28 18.94
CA PHE A 194 -7.34 7.00 17.62
C PHE A 194 -6.20 7.96 17.25
N PHE A 195 -6.20 9.19 17.74
CA PHE A 195 -5.23 10.23 17.39
C PHE A 195 -4.33 10.66 18.58
N GLY A 196 -4.59 10.18 19.79
CA GLY A 196 -3.80 10.40 21.02
C GLY A 196 -4.35 11.49 21.93
N MET A 197 -3.88 11.55 23.18
CA MET A 197 -4.30 12.55 24.20
C MET A 197 -3.91 14.00 23.86
N SER A 198 -3.19 14.22 22.76
CA SER A 198 -2.80 15.56 22.28
C SER A 198 -3.76 16.11 21.21
N VAL A 199 -4.94 15.49 21.04
CA VAL A 199 -6.04 16.06 20.25
C VAL A 199 -6.68 17.18 21.07
N ASP A 200 -5.92 18.25 21.22
CA ASP A 200 -6.39 19.50 21.79
C ASP A 200 -7.32 20.15 20.74
N PRO A 201 -8.60 20.42 21.04
CA PRO A 201 -9.49 21.13 20.14
C PRO A 201 -8.91 22.48 19.67
N GLU A 202 -8.01 23.08 20.45
CA GLU A 202 -7.33 24.33 20.12
C GLU A 202 -6.07 24.15 19.26
N LYS A 203 -5.43 22.97 19.21
CA LYS A 203 -4.28 22.69 18.32
C LYS A 203 -4.66 22.45 16.85
N GLY A 204 -5.96 22.43 16.54
CA GLY A 204 -6.49 22.50 15.19
C GLY A 204 -6.79 21.14 14.53
N LYS A 205 -7.79 21.17 13.65
CA LYS A 205 -8.25 20.02 12.83
C LYS A 205 -7.09 19.48 11.97
N PRO A 206 -6.91 18.15 11.82
CA PRO A 206 -5.84 17.61 11.01
C PRO A 206 -6.06 17.96 9.54
N THR A 207 -4.96 18.11 8.80
CA THR A 207 -5.02 18.21 7.33
C THR A 207 -5.49 16.88 6.73
N ASN A 208 -6.06 16.91 5.53
CA ASN A 208 -6.44 15.70 4.78
C ASN A 208 -5.29 14.67 4.74
N ALA A 209 -4.05 15.14 4.52
CA ALA A 209 -2.89 14.26 4.46
C ALA A 209 -2.54 13.62 5.81
N ALA A 210 -2.60 14.39 6.90
CA ALA A 210 -2.34 13.89 8.24
C ALA A 210 -3.42 12.87 8.67
N PHE A 211 -4.69 13.18 8.40
CA PHE A 211 -5.81 12.28 8.63
C PHE A 211 -5.63 10.95 7.88
N LEU A 212 -5.44 11.01 6.55
CA LEU A 212 -5.29 9.80 5.73
C LEU A 212 -4.09 8.96 6.16
N ARG A 213 -2.94 9.58 6.47
CA ARG A 213 -1.76 8.85 6.98
C ARG A 213 -2.07 8.12 8.28
N ARG A 214 -2.69 8.80 9.24
CA ARG A 214 -2.98 8.22 10.55
C ARG A 214 -3.99 7.08 10.43
N VAL A 215 -5.10 7.30 9.74
CA VAL A 215 -6.14 6.27 9.60
C VAL A 215 -5.63 5.09 8.77
N SER A 216 -4.85 5.32 7.70
CA SER A 216 -4.24 4.22 6.93
C SER A 216 -3.32 3.36 7.81
N ALA A 217 -2.53 3.98 8.70
CA ALA A 217 -1.69 3.23 9.63
C ALA A 217 -2.53 2.35 10.57
N LEU A 218 -3.62 2.89 11.14
CA LEU A 218 -4.53 2.13 11.99
C LEU A 218 -5.21 0.97 11.25
N VAL A 219 -5.62 1.18 10.00
CA VAL A 219 -6.18 0.12 9.14
C VAL A 219 -5.13 -0.96 8.91
N LYS A 220 -3.88 -0.58 8.57
CA LYS A 220 -2.77 -1.51 8.38
C LYS A 220 -2.51 -2.34 9.64
N GLU A 221 -2.46 -1.72 10.82
CA GLU A 221 -2.31 -2.43 12.10
C GLU A 221 -3.47 -3.38 12.39
N GLY A 222 -4.71 -2.95 12.10
CA GLY A 222 -5.90 -3.80 12.24
C GLY A 222 -5.83 -5.04 11.34
N MET A 223 -5.40 -4.84 10.09
CA MET A 223 -5.19 -5.94 9.14
C MET A 223 -4.03 -6.86 9.56
N GLN A 224 -2.93 -6.33 10.11
CA GLN A 224 -1.83 -7.14 10.68
C GLN A 224 -2.35 -8.11 11.72
N ARG A 225 -3.14 -7.61 12.68
CA ARG A 225 -3.69 -8.44 13.76
C ARG A 225 -4.69 -9.47 13.25
N LEU A 226 -5.45 -9.15 12.22
CA LEU A 226 -6.43 -10.07 11.63
C LEU A 226 -5.75 -11.21 10.86
N LEU A 227 -4.68 -10.92 10.12
CA LEU A 227 -3.93 -11.90 9.32
C LEU A 227 -2.94 -12.74 10.15
N GLN A 228 -2.61 -12.32 11.36
CA GLN A 228 -1.74 -13.04 12.30
C GLN A 228 -2.49 -14.02 13.22
N ARG A 229 -3.83 -14.02 13.18
CA ARG A 229 -4.69 -14.99 13.88
C ARG A 229 -4.96 -16.20 12.99
#